data_AF-A0AA43J783-F1
#
_entry.id   AF-A0AA43J783-F1
#
_cell.length_a   1.000
_cell.length_b   1.000
_cell.length_c   1.000
_cell.angle_alpha   90.00
_cell.angle_beta   90.00
_cell.angle_gamma   90.00
#
_symmetry.space_group_name_H-M   'P 1'
#
loop_
_entity.id
_entity.type
_entity.pdbx_description
1 polymer ?
#
loop_
_entity_poly.entity_id
_entity_poly.type
_entity_poly.pdbx_seq_one_letter_code
_entity_poly.pdbx_strand_id
1 'polypeptide(L)'
;MVSNSTEPIERWTAKRRVALVVSILKSDTSMAESARQHGLTVAEIEDWRDKFLLGAENALRSRPKDEEAVKDEQIKKLKQKIGDLVLDNDILREALKPYPLDRKTSDA
;
A
#
# COMPACT_ATOMS: atom_id res chain seq x y z
N MET A 1 45.14 3.67 -1.67
CA MET A 1 44.29 2.48 -1.65
C MET A 1 43.06 2.83 -0.82
N VAL A 2 41.98 3.27 -1.45
CA VAL A 2 40.74 3.62 -0.75
C VAL A 2 40.00 2.32 -0.52
N SER A 3 40.03 1.81 0.71
CA SER A 3 39.18 0.71 1.13
C SER A 3 37.74 1.20 1.10
N ASN A 4 37.07 0.98 -0.03
CA ASN A 4 35.64 1.13 -0.13
C ASN A 4 35.02 -0.02 0.68
N SER A 5 34.96 0.16 2.00
CA SER A 5 34.24 -0.72 2.92
C SER A 5 32.76 -0.57 2.62
N THR A 6 32.29 -1.26 1.60
CA THR A 6 30.87 -1.43 1.35
C THR A 6 30.34 -2.25 2.53
N GLU A 7 29.92 -1.57 3.60
CA GLU A 7 29.20 -2.21 4.68
C GLU A 7 28.02 -2.96 4.04
N PRO A 8 27.86 -4.26 4.33
CA PRO A 8 26.79 -5.04 3.73
C PRO A 8 25.46 -4.37 4.07
N ILE A 9 24.71 -3.96 3.05
CA ILE A 9 23.39 -3.35 3.21
C ILE A 9 22.55 -4.28 4.09
N GLU A 10 22.34 -3.85 5.32
CA GLU A 10 21.74 -4.70 6.32
C GLU A 10 20.23 -4.76 6.06
N ARG A 11 19.77 -5.87 5.47
CA ARG A 11 18.39 -5.97 4.98
C ARG A 11 17.41 -6.06 6.16
N TRP A 12 16.58 -5.03 6.32
CA TRP A 12 15.48 -5.01 7.29
C TRP A 12 14.31 -5.91 6.86
N THR A 13 14.47 -7.22 7.04
CA THR A 13 13.41 -8.23 6.88
C THR A 13 12.36 -8.12 7.99
N ALA A 14 11.15 -8.62 7.74
CA ALA A 14 10.07 -8.62 8.74
C ALA A 14 10.50 -9.28 10.06
N LYS A 15 11.16 -10.45 10.00
CA LYS A 15 11.67 -11.16 11.17
C LYS A 15 12.65 -10.30 11.99
N ARG A 16 13.52 -9.56 11.31
CA ARG A 16 14.50 -8.69 11.97
C ARG A 16 13.87 -7.47 12.61
N ARG A 17 12.91 -6.82 11.93
CA ARG A 17 12.13 -5.70 12.50
C ARG A 17 11.39 -6.13 13.76
N VAL A 18 10.75 -7.31 13.74
CA VAL A 18 10.08 -7.88 14.91
C VAL A 18 11.06 -8.10 16.06
N ALA A 19 12.23 -8.68 15.80
CA ALA A 19 13.24 -8.91 16.85
C ALA A 19 13.67 -7.60 17.53
N LEU A 20 13.88 -6.54 16.74
CA LEU A 20 14.24 -5.21 17.25
C LEU A 20 13.09 -4.59 18.07
N VAL A 21 11.86 -4.63 17.57
CA VAL A 21 10.69 -4.10 18.30
C VAL A 21 10.50 -4.84 19.62
N VAL A 22 10.66 -6.16 19.63
CA VAL A 22 10.54 -6.97 20.85
C VAL A 22 11.63 -6.63 21.87
N SER A 23 12.88 -6.42 21.46
CA SER A 23 13.95 -6.02 22.40
C SER A 23 13.67 -4.65 23.01
N ILE A 24 13.12 -3.72 22.22
CA ILE A 24 12.70 -2.39 22.72
C ILE A 24 11.54 -2.52 23.73
N LEU A 25 10.52 -3.33 23.44
CA LEU A 25 9.38 -3.55 24.34
C LEU A 25 9.79 -4.21 25.66
N LYS A 26 10.81 -5.07 25.64
CA LYS A 26 11.39 -5.68 26.85
C LYS A 26 12.28 -4.73 27.66
N SER A 27 12.47 -3.49 27.18
CA SER A 27 13.39 -2.50 27.76
C SER A 27 14.86 -2.92 27.71
N ASP A 28 15.23 -3.87 26.84
CA ASP A 28 16.62 -4.30 26.64
C ASP A 28 17.45 -3.23 25.91
N THR A 29 16.80 -2.35 25.13
CA THR A 29 17.45 -1.25 24.39
C THR A 29 16.48 -0.10 24.17
N SER A 30 16.96 1.14 24.29
CA SER A 30 16.14 2.34 24.00
C SER A 30 15.95 2.53 22.50
N MET A 31 14.80 3.06 22.06
CA MET A 31 14.55 3.40 20.65
C MET A 31 15.64 4.31 20.07
N ALA A 32 16.11 5.29 20.85
CA ALA A 32 17.16 6.21 20.40
C ALA A 32 18.53 5.53 20.27
N GLU A 33 18.79 4.50 21.07
CA GLU A 33 20.02 3.73 21.02
C GLU A 33 20.00 2.75 19.85
N SER A 34 18.90 2.02 19.67
CA SER A 34 18.67 1.16 18.51
C SER A 34 18.74 1.91 17.19
N ALA A 35 18.18 3.12 17.13
CA ALA A 35 18.27 4.02 15.98
C ALA A 35 19.73 4.29 15.59
N ARG A 36 20.54 4.74 16.56
CA ARG A 36 21.97 5.02 16.34
C ARG A 36 22.77 3.78 15.95
N GLN A 37 22.52 2.65 16.62
CA GLN A 37 23.26 1.41 16.39
C GLN A 37 23.03 0.83 15.00
N HIS A 38 21.83 1.01 14.46
CA HIS A 38 21.40 0.39 13.21
C HIS A 38 21.28 1.36 12.03
N GLY A 39 21.70 2.62 12.20
CA GLY A 39 21.55 3.65 11.17
C GLY A 39 20.09 3.93 10.79
N LEU A 40 19.16 3.72 11.74
CA LEU A 40 17.74 3.98 11.57
C LEU A 40 17.35 5.30 12.22
N THR A 41 16.24 5.87 11.78
CA THR A 41 15.59 6.96 12.49
C THR A 41 14.70 6.41 13.61
N VAL A 42 14.50 7.21 14.66
CA VAL A 42 13.55 6.87 15.73
C VAL A 42 12.13 6.70 15.16
N ALA A 43 11.76 7.52 14.17
CA ALA A 43 10.46 7.46 13.51
C ALA A 43 10.22 6.13 12.76
N GLU A 44 11.23 5.55 12.10
CA GLU A 44 11.10 4.25 11.45
C GLU A 44 10.87 3.12 12.46
N ILE A 45 11.57 3.15 13.58
CA ILE A 45 11.41 2.17 14.66
C ILE A 45 10.03 2.32 15.32
N GLU A 46 9.58 3.56 15.51
CA GLU A 46 8.25 3.87 16.03
C GLU A 46 7.14 3.36 15.09
N ASP A 47 7.25 3.59 13.79
CA ASP A 47 6.33 3.05 12.79
C ASP A 47 6.27 1.52 12.83
N TRP A 48 7.40 0.84 13.01
CA TRP A 48 7.42 -0.63 13.14
C TRP A 48 6.79 -1.11 14.44
N ARG A 49 7.03 -0.41 15.55
CA ARG A 49 6.42 -0.69 16.85
C ARG A 49 4.90 -0.59 16.75
N ASP A 50 4.40 0.49 16.17
CA ASP A 50 2.96 0.74 16.08
C ASP A 50 2.27 -0.29 15.18
N LYS A 51 2.87 -0.64 14.04
CA LYS A 51 2.39 -1.73 13.17
C LYS A 51 2.40 -3.08 13.88
N PHE A 52 3.44 -3.37 14.66
CA PHE A 52 3.54 -4.60 15.44
C PHE A 52 2.43 -4.68 16.49
N LEU A 53 2.20 -3.61 17.24
CA LEU A 53 1.15 -3.53 18.26
C LEU A 53 -0.25 -3.66 17.65
N LEU A 54 -0.52 -2.98 16.53
CA LEU A 54 -1.80 -3.09 15.82
C LEU A 54 -2.05 -4.52 15.32
N GLY A 55 -1.04 -5.16 14.74
CA GLY A 55 -1.11 -6.55 14.29
C GLY A 55 -1.32 -7.53 15.45
N ALA A 56 -0.61 -7.33 16.57
CA ALA A 56 -0.77 -8.13 17.78
C ALA A 56 -2.17 -7.97 18.39
N GLU A 57 -2.67 -6.73 18.50
CA GLU A 57 -4.03 -6.46 18.97
C GLU A 57 -5.06 -7.17 18.08
N ASN A 58 -4.91 -7.08 16.76
CA ASN A 58 -5.82 -7.73 15.82
C ASN A 58 -5.80 -9.26 15.95
N ALA A 59 -4.62 -9.85 16.14
CA ALA A 59 -4.45 -11.29 16.33
C ALA A 59 -5.07 -11.81 17.65
N LEU A 60 -5.18 -10.94 18.67
CA LEU A 60 -5.78 -11.29 19.96
C LEU A 60 -7.31 -11.08 20.01
N ARG A 61 -7.93 -10.51 18.97
CA ARG A 61 -9.40 -10.36 18.91
C ARG A 61 -10.07 -11.73 18.77
N SER A 62 -11.20 -11.94 19.45
CA SER A 62 -12.03 -13.15 19.27
C SER A 62 -12.47 -13.35 17.81
N ARG A 63 -12.57 -12.26 17.05
CA ARG A 63 -12.74 -12.26 15.60
C ARG A 63 -11.72 -11.28 15.00
N PRO A 64 -10.56 -11.77 14.53
CA PRO A 64 -9.57 -10.95 13.87
C PRO A 64 -10.16 -10.22 12.65
N LYS A 65 -9.79 -8.95 12.45
CA LYS A 65 -10.14 -8.24 11.22
C LYS A 65 -9.27 -8.80 10.11
N ASP A 66 -9.90 -9.27 9.06
CA ASP A 66 -9.23 -9.66 7.84
C ASP A 66 -8.98 -8.39 7.00
N GLU A 67 -7.85 -7.74 7.25
CA GLU A 67 -7.47 -6.52 6.52
C GLU A 67 -7.33 -6.76 5.02
N GLU A 68 -7.00 -7.98 4.62
CA GLU A 68 -6.91 -8.39 3.21
C GLU A 68 -8.32 -8.45 2.61
N ALA A 69 -9.27 -9.08 3.30
CA ALA A 69 -10.67 -9.07 2.87
C ALA A 69 -11.27 -7.65 2.78
N VAL A 70 -10.92 -6.74 3.70
CA VAL A 70 -11.38 -5.34 3.64
C VAL A 70 -10.81 -4.63 2.40
N LYS A 71 -9.53 -4.83 2.10
CA LYS A 71 -8.89 -4.27 0.90
C LYS A 71 -9.50 -4.86 -0.36
N ASP A 72 -9.75 -6.17 -0.39
CA ASP A 72 -10.37 -6.85 -1.52
C ASP A 72 -11.79 -6.34 -1.79
N GLU A 73 -12.57 -6.09 -0.74
CA GLU A 73 -13.90 -5.50 -0.86
C GLU A 73 -13.84 -4.07 -1.44
N GLN A 74 -12.89 -3.26 -0.98
CA GLN A 74 -12.65 -1.93 -1.55
C GLN A 74 -12.23 -2.00 -3.02
N ILE A 75 -11.31 -2.90 -3.37
CA ILE A 75 -10.88 -3.14 -4.75
C ILE A 75 -12.07 -3.55 -5.62
N LYS A 76 -12.94 -4.43 -5.13
CA LYS A 76 -14.15 -4.85 -5.84
C LYS A 76 -15.07 -3.66 -6.12
N LYS A 77 -15.34 -2.82 -5.12
CA LYS A 77 -16.18 -1.61 -5.27
C LYS A 77 -15.58 -0.62 -6.27
N LEU A 78 -14.28 -0.40 -6.22
CA LEU A 78 -13.58 0.49 -7.16
C LEU A 78 -13.62 -0.06 -8.59
N LYS A 79 -13.36 -1.36 -8.78
CA LYS A 79 -13.45 -2.01 -10.10
C LYS A 79 -14.84 -1.91 -10.70
N GLN A 80 -15.90 -2.10 -9.90
CA GLN A 80 -17.27 -1.92 -10.33
C GLN A 80 -17.52 -0.49 -10.81
N LYS A 81 -17.11 0.51 -10.01
CA LYS A 81 -17.29 1.92 -10.38
C LYS A 81 -16.54 2.31 -11.65
N ILE A 82 -15.35 1.75 -11.87
CA ILE A 82 -14.59 1.92 -13.11
C ILE A 82 -15.37 1.31 -14.29
N GLY A 83 -15.91 0.11 -14.14
CA GLY A 83 -16.74 -0.53 -15.17
C GLY A 83 -17.94 0.32 -15.56
N ASP A 84 -18.67 0.85 -14.58
CA ASP A 84 -19.81 1.75 -14.82
C ASP A 84 -19.37 2.99 -15.61
N LEU A 85 -18.27 3.63 -15.21
CA LEU A 85 -17.73 4.82 -15.87
C LEU A 85 -17.24 4.54 -17.29
N VAL A 86 -16.64 3.37 -17.54
CA VAL A 86 -16.22 2.94 -18.87
C VAL A 86 -17.42 2.77 -19.78
N LEU A 87 -18.49 2.12 -19.30
CA LEU A 87 -19.73 1.96 -20.05
C LEU A 87 -20.36 3.31 -20.39
N ASP A 88 -20.46 4.22 -19.42
CA ASP A 88 -20.97 5.57 -19.64
C ASP A 88 -20.13 6.30 -20.70
N ASN A 89 -18.81 6.16 -20.65
CA ASN A 89 -17.91 6.76 -21.62
C ASN A 89 -18.12 6.19 -23.03
N ASP A 90 -18.27 4.87 -23.16
CA ASP A 90 -18.51 4.21 -24.45
C ASP A 90 -19.84 4.67 -25.05
N ILE A 91 -20.90 4.76 -24.24
CA ILE A 91 -22.21 5.29 -24.67
C ILE A 91 -22.08 6.73 -25.15
N LEU A 92 -21.40 7.59 -24.38
CA LEU A 92 -21.20 9.00 -24.76
C LEU A 92 -20.38 9.13 -26.04
N ARG A 93 -19.33 8.31 -26.20
CA ARG A 93 -18.51 8.30 -27.42
C ARG A 93 -19.30 7.83 -28.63
N GLU A 94 -20.17 6.83 -28.46
CA GLU A 94 -21.07 6.37 -29.52
C GLU A 94 -22.06 7.47 -29.93
N ALA A 95 -22.68 8.13 -28.96
CA ALA A 95 -23.63 9.21 -29.20
C ALA A 95 -22.99 10.43 -29.89
N LEU A 96 -21.70 10.68 -29.65
CA LEU A 96 -20.93 11.75 -30.29
C LEU A 96 -20.42 11.40 -31.69
N LYS A 97 -20.55 10.15 -32.16
CA LYS A 97 -20.17 9.82 -33.52
C LYS A 97 -21.04 10.62 -34.49
N PRO A 98 -20.45 11.36 -35.45
CA PRO A 98 -21.23 12.08 -36.44
C PRO A 98 -22.07 11.07 -37.23
N TYR A 99 -23.39 11.23 -37.18
CA TYR A 99 -24.30 10.47 -38.02
C TYR A 99 -23.98 10.80 -39.47
N PRO A 100 -23.69 9.82 -40.35
CA PRO A 100 -23.49 10.11 -41.76
C PRO A 100 -24.81 10.64 -42.33
N LEU A 101 -24.91 11.96 -42.47
CA LEU A 101 -25.96 12.59 -43.27
C LEU A 101 -25.50 12.56 -44.72
N ASP A 102 -25.47 11.37 -45.34
CA ASP A 102 -25.48 11.26 -46.79
C ASP A 102 -26.92 11.45 -47.32
N ARG A 103 -27.58 12.54 -46.89
CA ARG A 103 -28.71 13.07 -47.64
C ARG A 103 -28.13 13.64 -48.92
N LYS A 104 -28.06 12.82 -49.96
CA LYS A 104 -28.16 13.33 -51.32
C LYS A 104 -29.46 14.10 -51.39
N THR A 105 -29.39 15.42 -51.21
CA THR A 105 -30.37 16.31 -51.79
C THR A 105 -30.34 16.00 -53.26
N SER A 106 -31.36 15.25 -53.70
CA SER A 106 -31.64 15.06 -55.12
C SER A 106 -31.91 16.45 -55.65
N ASP A 107 -30.94 17.03 -56.35
CA ASP A 107 -31.18 18.21 -57.17
C ASP A 107 -32.23 17.84 -58.22
N ALA A 108 -33.20 18.74 -58.36
CA ALA A 108 -34.35 18.67 -59.25
C ALA A 108 -33.98 19.03 -60.70
#